data_AF-B4NVF2-F1
#
_entry.id   AF-B4NVF2-F1
#
_cell.length_a   1.000
_cell.length_b   1.000
_cell.length_c   1.000
_cell.angle_alpha   90.00
_cell.angle_beta   90.00
_cell.angle_gamma   90.00
#
_symmetry.space_group_name_H-M   'P 1'
#
loop_
_entity.id
_entity.type
_entity.pdbx_description
1 polymer ?
#
loop_
_entity_poly.entity_id
_entity_poly.type
_entity_poly.pdbx_seq_one_letter_code
_entity_poly.pdbx_strand_id
1 'polypeptide(L)'
;MNQCLLQFNEFSIAQDQLTKWRGGGTRPCRVTLNPKTTLQEKRAQLQNHKLLHQEITTHNVLVDNVCDKAQILVDQIKDNSLNVYLTSIKQLFQSIVQKSDEILHNLEDCVQKHNELNNALSSAKTWISNEKAKLLECDDAYGEKADIKRKIETLGQLAQNKPQAMKIISDIRDLFEKVKATTSEKGNEVLDKEIEELETTMKSHFDDIEGIEGKQKDVLAQWDKFEKALEELTKWCRSAEAVFREQQLQSTLHEKVEQLEKYKIQRELILQKEKEIDAMGDAAHALLNNCGITIG
;
A
#
# COMPACT_ATOMS: atom_id res chain seq x y z
N MET A 1 57.63 23.46 43.83
CA MET A 1 57.78 21.99 43.76
C MET A 1 56.45 21.26 43.93
N ASN A 2 55.61 21.61 44.92
CA ASN A 2 54.30 20.97 45.16
C ASN A 2 53.27 21.12 44.01
N GLN A 3 53.24 22.25 43.30
CA GLN A 3 52.34 22.46 42.15
C GLN A 3 52.62 21.51 40.98
N CYS A 4 53.91 21.26 40.72
CA CYS A 4 54.38 20.44 39.61
C CYS A 4 54.09 18.94 39.86
N LEU A 5 54.20 18.50 41.11
CA LEU A 5 53.83 17.14 41.55
C LEU A 5 52.32 16.89 41.47
N LEU A 6 51.48 17.88 41.80
CA LEU A 6 50.03 17.81 41.65
C LEU A 6 49.62 17.67 40.19
N GLN A 7 50.19 18.50 39.30
CA GLN A 7 49.93 18.43 37.87
C GLN A 7 50.41 17.11 37.25
N PHE A 8 51.54 16.57 37.71
CA PHE A 8 52.04 15.27 37.28
C PHE A 8 51.15 14.12 37.74
N ASN A 9 50.60 14.19 38.96
CA ASN A 9 49.66 13.18 39.47
C ASN A 9 48.33 13.20 38.71
N GLU A 10 47.78 14.39 38.44
CA GLU A 10 46.58 14.54 37.60
C GLU A 10 46.80 14.02 36.18
N PHE A 11 47.96 14.29 35.59
CA PHE A 11 48.34 13.75 34.28
C PHE A 11 48.44 12.23 34.29
N SER A 12 49.04 11.64 35.33
CA SER A 12 49.20 10.19 35.48
C SER A 12 47.86 9.47 35.62
N ILE A 13 46.93 10.04 36.39
CA ILE A 13 45.55 9.51 36.54
C ILE A 13 44.82 9.56 35.20
N ALA A 14 44.93 10.66 34.47
CA ALA A 14 44.29 10.79 33.16
C ALA A 14 44.91 9.84 32.12
N GLN A 15 46.23 9.65 32.15
CA GLN A 15 46.93 8.71 31.27
C GLN A 15 46.49 7.25 31.53
N ASP A 16 46.27 6.86 32.78
CA ASP A 16 45.76 5.53 33.14
C ASP A 16 44.33 5.32 32.65
N GLN A 17 43.46 6.33 32.80
CA GLN A 17 42.10 6.31 32.25
C GLN A 17 42.11 6.16 30.72
N LEU A 18 43.00 6.88 30.03
CA LEU A 18 43.16 6.79 28.56
C LEU A 18 43.70 5.45 28.09
N THR A 19 44.59 4.83 28.87
CA THR A 19 45.16 3.52 28.54
C THR A 19 44.14 2.41 28.72
N LYS A 20 43.34 2.46 29.78
CA LYS A 20 42.18 1.56 30.00
C LYS A 20 41.15 1.70 28.89
N TRP A 21 40.85 2.94 28.47
CA TRP A 21 39.94 3.19 27.37
C TRP A 21 40.46 2.68 26.02
N ARG A 22 41.76 2.85 25.71
CA ARG A 22 42.37 2.27 24.48
C ARG A 22 42.25 0.74 24.42
N GLY A 23 42.28 0.05 25.56
CA GLY A 23 42.12 -1.40 25.65
C GLY A 23 40.68 -1.89 25.44
N GLY A 24 39.67 -1.09 25.82
CA GLY A 24 38.26 -1.45 25.76
C GLY A 24 37.46 -0.81 24.60
N GLY A 25 37.76 0.44 24.23
CA GLY A 25 36.96 1.29 23.35
C GLY A 25 37.14 1.09 21.84
N THR A 26 38.16 0.35 21.40
CA THR A 26 38.36 0.04 19.96
C THR A 26 37.56 -1.18 19.49
N ARG A 27 37.06 -2.01 20.42
CA ARG A 27 36.25 -3.22 20.12
C ARG A 27 34.79 -2.92 19.73
N PRO A 28 34.07 -1.97 20.37
CA PRO A 28 32.69 -1.62 20.01
C PRO A 28 32.54 -1.05 18.60
N CYS A 29 33.49 -0.22 18.13
CA CYS A 29 33.41 0.45 16.83
C CYS A 29 33.45 -0.52 15.63
N ARG A 30 33.93 -1.76 15.80
CA ARG A 30 33.90 -2.79 14.74
C ARG A 30 32.56 -3.51 14.64
N VAL A 31 31.76 -3.53 15.71
CA VAL A 31 30.51 -4.30 15.82
C VAL A 31 29.31 -3.49 15.34
N THR A 32 29.43 -2.16 15.29
CA THR A 32 28.35 -1.22 14.94
C THR A 32 28.00 -1.14 13.45
N LEU A 33 28.70 -1.83 12.55
CA LEU A 33 28.44 -1.79 11.10
C LEU A 33 27.58 -2.93 10.54
N ASN A 34 27.19 -3.92 11.35
CA ASN A 34 26.42 -5.05 10.81
C ASN A 34 25.00 -4.59 10.41
N PRO A 35 24.58 -4.82 9.15
CA PRO A 35 23.22 -4.53 8.72
C PRO A 35 22.20 -5.28 9.58
N LYS A 36 21.13 -4.59 9.96
CA LYS A 36 20.04 -5.15 10.76
C LYS A 36 18.85 -5.55 9.91
N THR A 37 18.02 -6.43 10.45
CA THR A 37 16.88 -7.02 9.75
C THR A 37 15.67 -6.11 9.79
N THR A 38 15.40 -5.48 10.95
CA THR A 38 14.18 -4.69 11.16
C THR A 38 14.48 -3.22 11.48
N LEU A 39 13.51 -2.33 11.25
CA LEU A 39 13.58 -0.93 11.66
C LEU A 39 13.84 -0.78 13.17
N GLN A 40 13.24 -1.65 14.00
CA GLN A 40 13.44 -1.63 15.45
C GLN A 40 14.90 -1.93 15.81
N GLU A 41 15.51 -2.92 15.17
CA GLU A 41 16.92 -3.24 15.37
C GLU A 41 17.84 -2.11 14.88
N LYS A 42 17.54 -1.49 13.73
CA LYS A 42 18.30 -0.31 13.23
C LYS A 42 18.19 0.88 14.20
N ARG A 43 17.00 1.15 14.75
CA ARG A 43 16.80 2.20 15.76
C ARG A 43 17.57 1.92 17.05
N ALA A 44 17.59 0.66 17.50
CA ALA A 44 18.38 0.26 18.67
C ALA A 44 19.88 0.42 18.42
N GLN A 45 20.37 0.05 17.23
CA GLN A 45 21.76 0.25 16.82
C GLN A 45 22.14 1.74 16.80
N LEU A 46 21.28 2.60 16.23
CA LEU A 46 21.47 4.05 16.25
C LEU A 46 21.53 4.58 17.69
N GLN A 47 20.60 4.18 18.55
CA GLN A 47 20.57 4.64 19.94
C GLN A 47 21.83 4.23 20.72
N ASN A 48 22.29 2.98 20.55
CA ASN A 48 23.52 2.50 21.16
C ASN A 48 24.74 3.30 20.66
N HIS A 49 24.77 3.63 19.37
CA HIS A 49 25.86 4.44 18.82
C HIS A 49 25.80 5.89 19.30
N LYS A 50 24.62 6.48 19.53
CA LYS A 50 24.49 7.82 20.11
C LYS A 50 25.11 7.90 21.50
N LEU A 51 24.89 6.88 22.33
CA LEU A 51 25.53 6.79 23.66
C LEU A 51 27.05 6.64 23.54
N LEU A 52 27.52 5.74 22.66
CA LEU A 52 28.97 5.57 22.42
C LEU A 52 29.64 6.84 21.91
N HIS A 53 28.99 7.57 21.00
CA HIS A 53 29.51 8.84 20.50
C HIS A 53 29.59 9.90 21.59
N GLN A 54 28.57 9.98 22.46
CA GLN A 54 28.61 10.87 23.62
C GLN A 54 29.80 10.54 24.54
N GLU A 55 30.04 9.26 24.81
CA GLU A 55 31.21 8.81 25.56
C GLU A 55 32.52 9.21 24.87
N ILE A 56 32.66 8.94 23.56
CA ILE A 56 33.85 9.32 22.77
C ILE A 56 34.11 10.82 22.87
N THR A 57 33.08 11.65 22.72
CA THR A 57 33.20 13.12 22.78
C THR A 57 33.56 13.60 24.18
N THR A 58 32.98 13.03 25.23
CA THR A 58 33.38 13.33 26.62
C THR A 58 34.85 12.97 26.86
N HIS A 59 35.32 11.81 26.37
CA HIS A 59 36.72 11.42 26.51
C HIS A 59 37.65 12.33 25.68
N ASN A 60 37.25 12.78 24.49
CA ASN A 60 38.03 13.73 23.70
C ASN A 60 38.28 15.04 24.46
N VAL A 61 37.27 15.58 25.14
CA VAL A 61 37.42 16.78 25.99
C VAL A 61 38.42 16.54 27.13
N LEU A 62 38.38 15.37 27.76
CA LEU A 62 39.35 15.00 28.80
C LEU A 62 40.78 14.93 28.23
N VAL A 63 40.95 14.34 27.04
CA VAL A 63 42.24 14.27 26.34
C VAL A 63 42.78 15.66 26.03
N ASP A 64 41.94 16.54 25.49
CA ASP A 64 42.34 17.90 25.15
C ASP A 64 42.81 18.65 26.41
N ASN A 65 42.05 18.59 27.50
CA ASN A 65 42.43 19.18 28.79
C ASN A 65 43.77 18.65 29.33
N VAL A 66 44.01 17.35 29.21
CA VAL A 66 45.23 16.69 29.70
C VAL A 66 46.43 17.08 28.84
N CYS A 67 46.23 17.13 27.53
CA CYS A 67 47.26 17.56 26.61
C CYS A 67 47.59 19.06 26.79
N ASP A 68 46.60 19.90 27.09
CA ASP A 68 46.82 21.32 27.39
C ASP A 68 47.63 21.51 28.68
N LYS A 69 47.31 20.76 29.74
CA LYS A 69 48.11 20.75 30.98
C LYS A 69 49.53 20.25 30.74
N ALA A 70 49.69 19.20 29.94
CA ALA A 70 51.01 18.66 29.59
C ALA A 70 51.83 19.65 28.75
N GLN A 71 51.18 20.41 27.86
CA GLN A 71 51.83 21.47 27.08
C GLN A 71 52.39 22.57 27.98
N ILE A 72 51.63 23.01 28.98
CA ILE A 72 52.10 24.00 29.97
C ILE A 72 53.36 23.50 30.70
N LEU A 73 53.41 22.22 31.06
CA LEU A 73 54.58 21.61 31.72
C LEU A 73 55.79 21.52 30.78
N VAL A 74 55.58 21.14 29.51
CA VAL A 74 56.62 21.12 28.48
C VAL A 74 57.24 22.52 28.30
N ASP A 75 56.40 23.56 28.23
CA ASP A 75 56.84 24.94 28.07
C ASP A 75 57.65 25.44 29.28
N GLN A 76 57.32 24.97 30.49
CA GLN A 76 58.05 25.29 31.72
C GLN A 76 59.40 24.57 31.83
N ILE A 77 59.47 23.30 31.41
CA ILE A 77 60.66 22.44 31.55
C ILE A 77 61.61 22.59 30.33
N LYS A 78 61.14 23.19 29.23
CA LYS A 78 61.82 23.32 27.93
C LYS A 78 62.21 21.97 27.31
N ASP A 79 61.47 20.91 27.65
CA ASP A 79 61.67 19.57 27.09
C ASP A 79 60.71 19.32 25.93
N ASN A 80 61.18 19.58 24.72
CA ASN A 80 60.38 19.46 23.50
C ASN A 80 60.13 18.01 23.06
N SER A 81 60.67 17.00 23.75
CA SER A 81 60.53 15.59 23.36
C SER A 81 59.08 15.07 23.43
N LEU A 82 58.23 15.69 24.26
CA LEU A 82 56.83 15.29 24.47
C LEU A 82 55.84 15.95 23.50
N ASN A 83 56.20 17.03 22.81
CA ASN A 83 55.28 17.77 21.93
C ASN A 83 54.73 16.91 20.80
N VAL A 84 55.59 16.12 20.14
CA VAL A 84 55.17 15.22 19.05
C VAL A 84 54.15 14.19 19.54
N TYR A 85 54.32 13.70 20.78
CA TYR A 85 53.41 12.72 21.38
C TYR A 85 52.05 13.34 21.71
N LEU A 86 52.01 14.55 22.28
CA LEU A 86 50.78 15.28 22.58
C LEU A 86 49.97 15.61 21.31
N THR A 87 50.64 16.09 20.26
CA THR A 87 49.98 16.35 18.96
C THR A 87 49.40 15.07 18.35
N SER A 88 50.16 13.97 18.39
CA SER A 88 49.71 12.67 17.86
C SER A 88 48.48 12.15 18.60
N ILE A 89 48.43 12.27 19.94
CA ILE A 89 47.25 11.88 20.72
C ILE A 89 46.02 12.72 20.36
N LYS A 90 46.16 14.06 20.30
CA LYS A 90 45.05 14.94 19.91
C LYS A 90 44.50 14.57 18.52
N GLN A 91 45.37 14.40 17.54
CA GLN A 91 44.98 14.01 16.18
C GLN A 91 44.27 12.65 16.12
N LEU A 92 44.74 11.67 16.90
CA LEU A 92 44.11 10.35 16.97
C LEU A 92 42.67 10.44 17.51
N PHE A 93 42.47 11.15 18.63
CA PHE A 93 41.15 11.29 19.23
C PHE A 93 40.19 12.11 18.37
N GLN A 94 40.67 13.19 17.74
CA GLN A 94 39.90 13.93 16.74
C GLN A 94 39.46 13.04 15.57
N SER A 95 40.34 12.17 15.07
CA SER A 95 40.00 11.21 14.02
C SER A 95 38.94 10.18 14.48
N ILE A 96 38.99 9.75 15.74
CA ILE A 96 37.98 8.83 16.31
C ILE A 96 36.62 9.53 16.44
N VAL A 97 36.59 10.78 16.93
CA VAL A 97 35.36 11.58 17.00
C VAL A 97 34.75 11.74 15.61
N GLN A 98 35.55 12.13 14.62
CA GLN A 98 35.09 12.29 13.24
C GLN A 98 34.51 10.99 12.67
N LYS A 99 35.21 9.86 12.81
CA LYS A 99 34.69 8.55 12.35
C LYS A 99 33.40 8.16 13.06
N SER A 100 33.31 8.45 14.36
CA SER A 100 32.10 8.18 15.15
C SER A 100 30.92 9.02 14.65
N ASP A 101 31.15 10.29 14.31
CA ASP A 101 30.15 11.20 13.75
C ASP A 101 29.68 10.74 12.35
N GLU A 102 30.61 10.34 11.48
CA GLU A 102 30.30 9.76 10.16
C GLU A 102 29.42 8.50 10.27
N ILE A 103 29.72 7.60 11.23
CA ILE A 103 28.90 6.39 11.45
C ILE A 103 27.52 6.78 11.99
N LEU A 104 27.41 7.76 12.89
CA LEU A 104 26.11 8.27 13.36
C LEU A 104 25.26 8.76 12.20
N HIS A 105 25.81 9.64 11.36
CA HIS A 105 25.09 10.19 10.23
C HIS A 105 24.59 9.09 9.27
N ASN A 106 25.44 8.10 8.98
CA ASN A 106 25.06 6.95 8.17
C ASN A 106 23.93 6.12 8.81
N LEU A 107 23.99 5.87 10.13
CA LEU A 107 22.93 5.12 10.83
C LEU A 107 21.60 5.90 10.85
N GLU A 108 21.64 7.22 10.99
CA GLU A 108 20.46 8.09 10.92
C GLU A 108 19.80 8.01 9.54
N ASP A 109 20.58 8.14 8.47
CA ASP A 109 20.12 8.00 7.09
C ASP A 109 19.52 6.60 6.82
N CYS A 110 20.17 5.53 7.32
CA CYS A 110 19.66 4.15 7.21
C CYS A 110 18.31 3.97 7.90
N VAL A 111 18.14 4.54 9.10
CA VAL A 111 16.88 4.50 9.85
C VAL A 111 15.81 5.30 9.14
N GLN A 112 16.15 6.49 8.63
CA GLN A 112 15.22 7.35 7.90
C GLN A 112 14.68 6.66 6.65
N LYS A 113 15.55 6.14 5.78
CA LYS A 113 15.15 5.44 4.54
C LYS A 113 14.25 4.25 4.81
N HIS A 114 14.57 3.42 5.80
CA HIS A 114 13.74 2.28 6.16
C HIS A 114 12.40 2.72 6.76
N ASN A 115 12.37 3.82 7.52
CA ASN A 115 11.13 4.40 8.02
C ASN A 115 10.23 4.93 6.89
N GLU A 116 10.80 5.58 5.88
CA GLU A 116 10.08 6.04 4.68
C GLU A 116 9.45 4.86 3.92
N LEU A 117 10.19 3.76 3.71
CA LEU A 117 9.67 2.54 3.12
C LEU A 117 8.50 1.96 3.92
N ASN A 118 8.64 1.81 5.24
CA ASN A 118 7.58 1.27 6.09
C ASN A 118 6.32 2.14 6.06
N ASN A 119 6.48 3.46 6.04
CA ASN A 119 5.35 4.39 5.92
C ASN A 119 4.66 4.22 4.56
N ALA A 120 5.41 4.13 3.47
CA ALA A 120 4.86 3.90 2.14
C ALA A 120 4.10 2.57 2.04
N LEU A 121 4.66 1.48 2.57
CA LEU A 121 3.99 0.17 2.68
C LEU A 121 2.69 0.26 3.48
N SER A 122 2.72 0.92 4.65
CA SER A 122 1.53 1.11 5.48
C SER A 122 0.45 1.90 4.74
N SER A 123 0.82 3.01 4.09
CA SER A 123 -0.12 3.83 3.33
C SER A 123 -0.71 3.07 2.14
N ALA A 124 0.09 2.26 1.44
CA ALA A 124 -0.39 1.43 0.35
C ALA A 124 -1.37 0.34 0.82
N LYS A 125 -1.10 -0.29 1.97
CA LYS A 125 -2.01 -1.26 2.61
C LYS A 125 -3.34 -0.62 3.00
N THR A 126 -3.31 0.58 3.57
CA THR A 126 -4.55 1.33 3.86
C THR A 126 -5.30 1.70 2.58
N TRP A 127 -4.59 2.16 1.56
CA TRP A 127 -5.19 2.52 0.27
C TRP A 127 -5.92 1.33 -0.38
N ILE A 128 -5.26 0.18 -0.50
CA ILE A 128 -5.89 -1.01 -1.09
C ILE A 128 -7.04 -1.55 -0.23
N SER A 129 -6.98 -1.43 1.10
CA SER A 129 -8.09 -1.79 1.98
C SER A 129 -9.32 -0.93 1.72
N ASN A 130 -9.15 0.37 1.48
CA ASN A 130 -10.25 1.28 1.17
C ASN A 130 -10.85 0.99 -0.21
N GLU A 131 -10.02 0.68 -1.21
CA GLU A 131 -10.50 0.31 -2.53
C GLU A 131 -11.27 -1.02 -2.52
N LYS A 132 -10.79 -2.01 -1.74
CA LYS A 132 -11.51 -3.27 -1.53
C LYS A 132 -12.85 -3.07 -0.82
N ALA A 133 -12.94 -2.15 0.13
CA ALA A 133 -14.21 -1.84 0.80
C ALA A 133 -15.25 -1.30 -0.19
N LYS A 134 -14.85 -0.39 -1.09
CA LYS A 134 -15.72 0.13 -2.16
C LYS A 134 -16.13 -0.96 -3.16
N LEU A 135 -15.21 -1.87 -3.49
CA LEU A 135 -15.50 -2.98 -4.40
C LEU A 135 -16.58 -3.91 -3.82
N LEU A 136 -16.56 -4.15 -2.51
CA LEU A 136 -17.54 -4.99 -1.83
C LEU A 136 -18.97 -4.47 -1.98
N GLU A 137 -19.17 -3.15 -2.06
CA GLU A 137 -20.49 -2.53 -2.32
C GLU A 137 -21.03 -2.81 -3.74
N CYS A 138 -20.19 -3.32 -4.63
CA CYS A 138 -20.51 -3.63 -6.02
C CYS A 138 -20.53 -5.13 -6.34
N ASP A 139 -20.13 -5.99 -5.39
CA ASP A 139 -19.96 -7.44 -5.61
C ASP A 139 -21.30 -8.16 -5.81
N ASP A 140 -22.37 -7.61 -5.23
CA ASP A 140 -23.70 -8.19 -5.32
C ASP A 140 -24.47 -7.66 -6.55
N ALA A 141 -25.22 -8.53 -7.22
CA ALA A 141 -26.04 -8.19 -8.40
C ALA A 141 -27.48 -7.76 -8.03
N TYR A 142 -27.69 -7.30 -6.80
CA TYR A 142 -29.02 -6.94 -6.30
C TYR A 142 -29.41 -5.53 -6.73
N GLY A 143 -30.73 -5.35 -6.89
CA GLY A 143 -31.34 -4.05 -7.17
C GLY A 143 -31.98 -3.97 -8.55
N GLU A 144 -32.56 -2.80 -8.83
CA GLU A 144 -33.16 -2.51 -10.13
C GLU A 144 -32.07 -2.20 -11.17
N LYS A 145 -32.45 -2.14 -12.44
CA LYS A 145 -31.55 -1.76 -13.54
C LYS A 145 -30.74 -0.48 -13.26
N ALA A 146 -31.32 0.50 -12.58
CA ALA A 146 -30.65 1.73 -12.20
C ALA A 146 -29.52 1.49 -11.18
N ASP A 147 -29.71 0.61 -10.20
CA ASP A 147 -28.68 0.23 -9.24
C ASP A 147 -27.52 -0.49 -9.90
N ILE A 148 -27.81 -1.41 -10.83
CA ILE A 148 -26.79 -2.13 -11.60
C ILE A 148 -25.95 -1.15 -12.42
N LYS A 149 -26.58 -0.17 -13.08
CA LYS A 149 -25.87 0.88 -13.82
C LYS A 149 -24.96 1.72 -12.91
N ARG A 150 -25.44 2.11 -11.72
CA ARG A 150 -24.63 2.84 -10.73
C ARG A 150 -23.44 2.01 -10.28
N LYS A 151 -23.61 0.71 -10.00
CA LYS A 151 -22.52 -0.20 -9.64
C LYS A 151 -21.47 -0.31 -10.74
N ILE A 152 -21.88 -0.45 -12.00
CA ILE A 152 -20.97 -0.45 -13.16
C ILE A 152 -20.19 0.87 -13.25
N GLU A 153 -20.83 2.01 -13.01
CA GLU A 153 -20.14 3.31 -12.98
C GLU A 153 -19.08 3.37 -11.87
N THR A 154 -19.42 2.93 -10.65
CA THR A 154 -18.46 2.84 -9.53
C THR A 154 -17.29 1.91 -9.86
N LEU A 155 -17.55 0.73 -10.44
CA LEU A 155 -16.50 -0.21 -10.88
C LEU A 155 -15.58 0.42 -11.93
N GLY A 156 -16.15 1.18 -12.87
CA GLY A 156 -15.38 1.94 -13.85
C GLY A 156 -14.48 3.00 -13.21
N GLN A 157 -14.95 3.69 -12.17
CA GLN A 157 -14.13 4.64 -11.39
C GLN A 157 -13.00 3.93 -10.64
N LEU A 158 -13.26 2.78 -10.01
CA LEU A 158 -12.24 1.97 -9.34
C LEU A 158 -11.18 1.47 -10.34
N ALA A 159 -11.59 1.02 -11.53
CA ALA A 159 -10.67 0.58 -12.58
C ALA A 159 -9.72 1.70 -13.04
N GLN A 160 -10.17 2.97 -13.04
CA GLN A 160 -9.34 4.12 -13.39
C GLN A 160 -8.21 4.39 -12.39
N ASN A 161 -8.24 3.80 -11.19
CA ASN A 161 -7.19 3.95 -10.19
C ASN A 161 -5.96 3.05 -10.45
N LYS A 162 -6.00 2.19 -11.47
CA LYS A 162 -4.88 1.29 -11.84
C LYS A 162 -3.52 2.00 -12.05
N PRO A 163 -3.43 3.16 -12.73
CA PRO A 163 -2.18 3.90 -12.85
C PRO A 163 -1.64 4.39 -11.51
N GLN A 164 -2.53 4.80 -10.59
CA GLN A 164 -2.13 5.20 -9.23
C GLN A 164 -1.56 4.00 -8.46
N ALA A 165 -2.19 2.83 -8.55
CA ALA A 165 -1.68 1.60 -7.94
C ALA A 165 -0.27 1.25 -8.46
N MET A 166 -0.08 1.28 -9.78
CA MET A 166 1.23 1.02 -10.40
C MET A 166 2.30 2.02 -9.94
N LYS A 167 1.93 3.30 -9.79
CA LYS A 167 2.83 4.32 -9.26
C LYS A 167 3.21 4.04 -7.81
N ILE A 168 2.25 3.70 -6.94
CA ILE A 168 2.50 3.37 -5.53
C ILE A 168 3.51 2.21 -5.42
N ILE A 169 3.32 1.16 -6.20
CA ILE A 169 4.26 0.01 -6.25
C ILE A 169 5.65 0.46 -6.73
N SER A 170 5.72 1.24 -7.81
CA SER A 170 6.99 1.76 -8.34
C SER A 170 7.75 2.58 -7.28
N ASP A 171 7.07 3.50 -6.62
CA ASP A 171 7.66 4.36 -5.58
C ASP A 171 8.18 3.50 -4.39
N ILE A 172 7.43 2.45 -4.01
CA ILE A 172 7.86 1.49 -2.96
C ILE A 172 9.09 0.70 -3.40
N ARG A 173 9.14 0.22 -4.65
CA ARG A 173 10.31 -0.50 -5.19
C ARG A 173 11.55 0.40 -5.23
N ASP A 174 11.40 1.67 -5.60
CA ASP A 174 12.50 2.65 -5.56
C ASP A 174 13.00 2.92 -4.14
N LEU A 175 12.09 2.99 -3.15
CA LEU A 175 12.47 3.09 -1.73
C LEU A 175 13.17 1.82 -1.24
N PHE A 176 12.70 0.65 -1.66
CA PHE A 176 13.31 -0.63 -1.31
C PHE A 176 14.76 -0.74 -1.81
N GLU A 177 15.04 -0.36 -3.06
CA GLU A 177 16.40 -0.37 -3.59
C GLU A 177 17.36 0.55 -2.80
N LYS A 178 16.87 1.68 -2.27
CA LYS A 178 17.66 2.56 -1.37
C LYS A 178 17.95 1.91 -0.01
N VAL A 179 17.07 1.05 0.47
CA VAL A 179 17.17 0.38 1.77
C VAL A 179 17.98 -0.92 1.70
N LYS A 180 18.01 -1.57 0.54
CA LYS A 180 18.61 -2.89 0.29
C LYS A 180 20.08 -3.00 0.71
N ALA A 181 20.88 -1.98 0.37
CA ALA A 181 22.30 -1.95 0.70
C ALA A 181 22.60 -1.78 2.20
N THR A 182 21.63 -1.33 2.99
CA THR A 182 21.80 -1.00 4.42
C THR A 182 21.03 -1.93 5.36
N THR A 183 20.48 -3.01 4.81
CA THR A 183 19.64 -3.99 5.51
C THR A 183 20.23 -5.37 5.36
N SER A 184 20.07 -6.24 6.36
CA SER A 184 20.56 -7.61 6.28
C SER A 184 19.89 -8.38 5.13
N GLU A 185 20.53 -9.41 4.61
CA GLU A 185 19.97 -10.28 3.57
C GLU A 185 18.58 -10.82 3.95
N LYS A 186 18.46 -11.36 5.17
CA LYS A 186 17.17 -11.78 5.73
C LYS A 186 16.14 -10.64 5.80
N GLY A 187 16.56 -9.41 6.11
CA GLY A 187 15.67 -8.26 6.16
C GLY A 187 15.18 -7.87 4.76
N ASN A 188 16.07 -7.96 3.77
CA ASN A 188 15.73 -7.76 2.37
C ASN A 188 14.73 -8.81 1.88
N GLU A 189 14.93 -10.09 2.21
CA GLU A 189 13.98 -11.16 1.87
C GLU A 189 12.58 -10.91 2.46
N VAL A 190 12.50 -10.48 3.72
CA VAL A 190 11.21 -10.19 4.38
C VAL A 190 10.52 -9.01 3.71
N LEU A 191 11.24 -7.93 3.44
CA LEU A 191 10.70 -6.73 2.79
C LEU A 191 10.28 -7.02 1.35
N ASP A 192 11.10 -7.75 0.59
CA ASP A 192 10.80 -8.10 -0.80
C ASP A 192 9.53 -8.94 -0.90
N LYS A 193 9.39 -9.96 -0.03
CA LYS A 193 8.18 -10.76 0.07
C LYS A 193 6.95 -9.92 0.43
N GLU A 194 7.06 -8.99 1.37
CA GLU A 194 5.97 -8.08 1.73
C GLU A 194 5.54 -7.21 0.54
N ILE A 195 6.49 -6.76 -0.29
CA ILE A 195 6.19 -5.99 -1.51
C ILE A 195 5.54 -6.90 -2.57
N GLU A 196 6.02 -8.12 -2.78
CA GLU A 196 5.41 -9.09 -3.71
C GLU A 196 3.97 -9.45 -3.33
N GLU A 197 3.70 -9.64 -2.03
CA GLU A 197 2.34 -9.87 -1.51
C GLU A 197 1.43 -8.67 -1.79
N LEU A 198 1.94 -7.44 -1.63
CA LEU A 198 1.19 -6.23 -1.94
C LEU A 198 0.92 -6.09 -3.45
N GLU A 199 1.90 -6.36 -4.30
CA GLU A 199 1.77 -6.36 -5.77
C GLU A 199 0.72 -7.38 -6.22
N THR A 200 0.78 -8.59 -5.68
CA THR A 200 -0.21 -9.65 -5.95
C THR A 200 -1.60 -9.23 -5.50
N THR A 201 -1.71 -8.62 -4.32
CA THR A 201 -2.98 -8.13 -3.77
C THR A 201 -3.58 -7.03 -4.65
N MET A 202 -2.76 -6.08 -5.13
CA MET A 202 -3.21 -5.02 -6.03
C MET A 202 -3.64 -5.58 -7.39
N LYS A 203 -2.89 -6.53 -7.95
CA LYS A 203 -3.26 -7.18 -9.21
C LYS A 203 -4.60 -7.91 -9.09
N SER A 204 -4.74 -8.76 -8.08
CA SER A 204 -5.99 -9.49 -7.80
C SER A 204 -7.17 -8.55 -7.67
N HIS A 205 -7.01 -7.40 -7.01
CA HIS A 205 -8.09 -6.42 -6.89
C HIS A 205 -8.59 -5.90 -8.25
N PHE A 206 -7.71 -5.65 -9.22
CA PHE A 206 -8.13 -5.24 -10.56
C PHE A 206 -8.74 -6.39 -11.37
N ASP A 207 -8.24 -7.62 -11.18
CA ASP A 207 -8.85 -8.82 -11.78
C ASP A 207 -10.27 -9.03 -11.22
N ASP A 208 -10.47 -8.80 -9.91
CA ASP A 208 -11.78 -8.86 -9.26
C ASP A 208 -12.74 -7.77 -9.79
N ILE A 209 -12.25 -6.53 -9.97
CA ILE A 209 -13.04 -5.44 -10.59
C ILE A 209 -13.54 -5.86 -11.97
N GLU A 210 -12.65 -6.37 -12.84
CA GLU A 210 -13.02 -6.80 -14.19
C GLU A 210 -14.04 -7.95 -14.15
N GLY A 211 -13.84 -8.92 -13.26
CA GLY A 211 -14.77 -10.04 -13.08
C GLY A 211 -16.16 -9.61 -12.59
N ILE A 212 -16.23 -8.70 -11.62
CA ILE A 212 -17.49 -8.17 -11.09
C ILE A 212 -18.17 -7.29 -12.15
N GLU A 213 -17.43 -6.41 -12.82
CA GLU A 213 -17.98 -5.54 -13.87
C GLU A 213 -18.57 -6.35 -15.03
N GLY A 214 -17.91 -7.45 -15.43
CA GLY A 214 -18.43 -8.39 -16.42
C GLY A 214 -19.79 -8.97 -16.01
N LYS A 215 -19.89 -9.49 -14.78
CA LYS A 215 -21.15 -10.03 -14.24
C LYS A 215 -22.26 -8.98 -14.22
N GLN A 216 -21.96 -7.75 -13.79
CA GLN A 216 -22.95 -6.67 -13.75
C GLN A 216 -23.42 -6.27 -15.15
N LYS A 217 -22.52 -6.25 -16.14
CA LYS A 217 -22.86 -6.00 -17.56
C LYS A 217 -23.77 -7.09 -18.13
N ASP A 218 -23.54 -8.35 -17.76
CA ASP A 218 -24.41 -9.46 -18.18
C ASP A 218 -25.82 -9.32 -17.60
N VAL A 219 -25.93 -8.96 -16.32
CA VAL A 219 -27.22 -8.69 -15.66
C VAL A 219 -27.92 -7.49 -16.31
N LEU A 220 -27.19 -6.42 -16.62
CA LEU A 220 -27.74 -5.26 -17.32
C LEU A 220 -28.28 -5.65 -18.72
N ALA A 221 -27.56 -6.50 -19.46
CA ALA A 221 -28.01 -7.00 -20.75
C ALA A 221 -29.27 -7.88 -20.64
N GLN A 222 -29.43 -8.63 -19.55
CA GLN A 222 -30.67 -9.38 -19.29
C GLN A 222 -31.84 -8.43 -19.01
N TRP A 223 -31.63 -7.37 -18.23
CA TRP A 223 -32.61 -6.30 -18.01
C TRP A 223 -33.04 -5.62 -19.32
N ASP A 224 -32.07 -5.25 -20.18
CA ASP A 224 -32.35 -4.65 -21.48
C ASP A 224 -33.20 -5.57 -22.38
N LYS A 225 -32.91 -6.88 -22.39
CA LYS A 225 -33.69 -7.87 -23.14
C LYS A 225 -35.10 -8.00 -22.60
N PHE A 226 -35.26 -8.07 -21.27
CA PHE A 226 -36.55 -8.18 -20.62
C PHE A 226 -37.44 -6.96 -20.89
N GLU A 227 -36.92 -5.74 -20.71
CA GLU A 227 -37.67 -4.51 -20.98
C GLU A 227 -38.12 -4.41 -22.44
N LYS A 228 -37.24 -4.80 -23.38
CA LYS A 228 -37.59 -4.83 -24.80
C LYS A 228 -38.71 -5.83 -25.09
N ALA A 229 -38.63 -7.04 -24.55
CA ALA A 229 -39.67 -8.06 -24.71
C ALA A 229 -41.01 -7.58 -24.12
N LEU A 230 -40.97 -6.94 -22.94
CA LEU A 230 -42.15 -6.38 -22.28
C LEU A 230 -42.78 -5.26 -23.11
N GLU A 231 -41.99 -4.38 -23.70
CA GLU A 231 -42.48 -3.31 -24.58
C GLU A 231 -43.14 -3.88 -25.84
N GLU A 232 -42.49 -4.84 -26.50
CA GLU A 232 -43.01 -5.50 -27.70
C GLU A 232 -44.32 -6.24 -27.41
N LEU A 233 -44.39 -6.98 -26.30
CA LEU A 233 -45.61 -7.66 -25.86
C LEU A 233 -46.72 -6.67 -25.52
N THR A 234 -46.40 -5.60 -24.78
CA THR A 234 -47.39 -4.56 -24.43
C THR A 234 -47.98 -3.91 -25.67
N LYS A 235 -47.14 -3.61 -26.67
CA LYS A 235 -47.58 -3.06 -27.95
C LYS A 235 -48.47 -4.05 -28.70
N TRP A 236 -48.07 -5.32 -28.76
CA TRP A 236 -48.85 -6.37 -29.39
C TRP A 236 -50.22 -6.56 -28.72
N CYS A 237 -50.28 -6.60 -27.37
CA CYS A 237 -51.53 -6.71 -26.62
C CYS A 237 -52.47 -5.54 -26.94
N ARG A 238 -51.97 -4.31 -26.98
CA ARG A 238 -52.77 -3.13 -27.36
C ARG A 238 -53.34 -3.25 -28.78
N SER A 239 -52.53 -3.71 -29.73
CA SER A 239 -52.98 -3.94 -31.12
C SER A 239 -54.00 -5.06 -31.22
N ALA A 240 -53.80 -6.18 -30.52
CA ALA A 240 -54.73 -7.29 -30.48
C ALA A 240 -56.08 -6.86 -29.86
N GLU A 241 -56.06 -6.14 -28.73
CA GLU A 241 -57.27 -5.61 -28.10
C GLU A 241 -58.05 -4.63 -29.00
N ALA A 242 -57.35 -3.79 -29.78
CA ALA A 242 -57.99 -2.85 -30.70
C ALA A 242 -58.85 -3.55 -31.75
N VAL A 243 -58.41 -4.71 -32.27
CA VAL A 243 -59.15 -5.51 -33.26
C VAL A 243 -60.52 -5.97 -32.73
N PHE A 244 -60.62 -6.25 -31.43
CA PHE A 244 -61.88 -6.65 -30.80
C PHE A 244 -62.73 -5.46 -30.36
N ARG A 245 -62.11 -4.32 -30.00
CA ARG A 245 -62.84 -3.08 -29.67
C ARG A 245 -63.52 -2.46 -30.90
N GLU A 246 -62.89 -2.51 -32.06
CA GLU A 246 -63.41 -1.92 -33.31
C GLU A 246 -64.37 -2.86 -34.07
N GLN A 247 -65.18 -3.65 -33.34
CA GLN A 247 -66.12 -4.59 -33.92
C GLN A 247 -67.24 -3.85 -34.69
N GLN A 248 -67.15 -3.85 -36.02
CA GLN A 248 -68.19 -3.30 -36.87
C GLN A 248 -69.25 -4.37 -37.20
N LEU A 249 -70.52 -3.98 -37.13
CA LEU A 249 -71.63 -4.81 -37.59
C LEU A 249 -71.62 -4.91 -39.12
N GLN A 250 -71.74 -6.12 -39.63
CA GLN A 250 -71.80 -6.40 -41.07
C GLN A 250 -73.24 -6.61 -41.53
N SER A 251 -73.56 -6.14 -42.75
CA SER A 251 -74.93 -6.13 -43.27
C SER A 251 -75.33 -7.44 -43.95
N THR A 252 -74.36 -8.20 -44.47
CA THR A 252 -74.61 -9.44 -45.23
C THR A 252 -74.09 -10.69 -44.51
N LEU A 253 -74.64 -11.87 -44.88
CA LEU A 253 -74.13 -13.16 -44.37
C LEU A 253 -72.68 -13.40 -44.79
N HIS A 254 -72.33 -13.02 -46.03
CA HIS A 254 -70.98 -13.21 -46.55
C HIS A 254 -69.94 -12.45 -45.73
N GLU A 255 -70.17 -11.16 -45.48
CA GLU A 255 -69.29 -10.32 -44.64
C GLU A 255 -69.19 -10.83 -43.19
N LYS A 256 -70.29 -11.35 -42.62
CA LYS A 256 -70.27 -11.95 -41.27
C LYS A 256 -69.40 -13.20 -41.21
N VAL A 257 -69.44 -14.05 -42.25
CA VAL A 257 -68.59 -15.25 -42.34
C VAL A 257 -67.13 -14.88 -42.47
N GLU A 258 -66.80 -13.89 -43.30
CA GLU A 258 -65.43 -13.38 -43.46
C GLU A 258 -64.90 -12.78 -42.15
N GLN A 259 -65.72 -12.01 -41.44
CA GLN A 259 -65.39 -11.43 -40.14
C GLN A 259 -65.14 -12.53 -39.07
N LEU A 260 -65.96 -13.59 -39.05
CA LEU A 260 -65.75 -14.73 -38.15
C LEU A 260 -64.39 -15.40 -38.43
N GLU A 261 -64.04 -15.60 -39.69
CA GLU A 261 -62.79 -16.24 -40.07
C GLU A 261 -61.58 -15.40 -39.66
N LYS A 262 -61.67 -14.07 -39.82
CA LYS A 262 -60.68 -13.13 -39.28
C LYS A 262 -60.51 -13.28 -37.77
N TYR A 263 -61.59 -13.41 -36.99
CA TYR A 263 -61.49 -13.58 -35.53
C TYR A 263 -60.92 -14.94 -35.11
N LYS A 264 -61.18 -16.02 -35.85
CA LYS A 264 -60.53 -17.31 -35.60
C LYS A 264 -59.02 -17.22 -35.78
N ILE A 265 -58.55 -16.55 -36.84
CA ILE A 265 -57.12 -16.31 -37.07
C ILE A 265 -56.51 -15.52 -35.91
N GLN A 266 -57.19 -14.45 -35.46
CA GLN A 266 -56.72 -13.66 -34.31
C GLN A 266 -56.66 -14.47 -33.02
N ARG A 267 -57.65 -15.34 -32.76
CA ARG A 267 -57.62 -16.27 -31.63
C ARG A 267 -56.41 -17.19 -31.68
N GLU A 268 -56.09 -17.72 -32.85
CA GLU A 268 -54.92 -18.60 -33.02
C GLU A 268 -53.60 -17.86 -32.77
N LEU A 269 -53.49 -16.61 -33.24
CA LEU A 269 -52.33 -15.75 -32.96
C LEU A 269 -52.17 -15.46 -31.46
N ILE A 270 -53.27 -15.28 -30.73
CA ILE A 270 -53.24 -15.09 -29.27
C ILE A 270 -52.71 -16.34 -28.57
N LEU A 271 -53.20 -17.52 -28.94
CA LEU A 271 -52.73 -18.79 -28.36
C LEU A 271 -51.25 -19.04 -28.67
N GLN A 272 -50.76 -18.59 -29.83
CA GLN A 272 -49.32 -18.68 -30.13
C GLN A 272 -48.48 -17.76 -29.25
N LYS A 273 -48.99 -16.56 -28.92
CA LYS A 273 -48.28 -15.61 -28.04
C LYS A 273 -48.22 -16.02 -26.59
N GLU A 274 -49.12 -16.86 -26.10
CA GLU A 274 -49.10 -17.40 -24.73
C GLU A 274 -47.73 -17.98 -24.37
N LYS A 275 -47.11 -18.73 -25.30
CA LYS A 275 -45.76 -19.31 -25.11
C LYS A 275 -44.66 -18.25 -24.92
N GLU A 276 -44.77 -17.10 -25.58
CA GLU A 276 -43.80 -16.02 -25.43
C GLU A 276 -43.98 -15.29 -24.10
N ILE A 277 -45.22 -15.20 -23.61
CA ILE A 277 -45.53 -14.65 -22.28
C ILE A 277 -44.94 -15.57 -21.20
N ASP A 278 -45.10 -16.88 -21.33
CA ASP A 278 -44.52 -17.85 -20.40
C ASP A 278 -42.99 -17.75 -20.37
N ALA A 279 -42.34 -17.71 -21.54
CA ALA A 279 -40.89 -17.54 -21.65
C ALA A 279 -40.40 -16.20 -21.05
N MET A 280 -41.20 -15.14 -21.16
CA MET A 280 -40.91 -13.85 -20.52
C MET A 280 -41.06 -13.93 -19.00
N GLY A 281 -42.04 -14.70 -18.50
CA GLY A 281 -42.20 -15.00 -17.07
C GLY A 281 -40.98 -15.72 -16.51
N ASP A 282 -40.46 -16.72 -17.21
CA ASP A 282 -39.23 -17.41 -16.84
C ASP A 282 -38.01 -16.47 -16.80
N ALA A 283 -37.90 -15.57 -17.80
CA ALA A 283 -36.84 -14.56 -17.84
C ALA A 283 -36.93 -13.57 -16.67
N ALA A 284 -38.15 -13.16 -16.29
CA ALA A 284 -38.39 -12.32 -15.12
C ALA A 284 -37.98 -13.04 -13.83
N HIS A 285 -38.35 -14.31 -13.67
CA HIS A 285 -37.94 -15.12 -12.52
C HIS A 285 -36.43 -15.31 -12.45
N ALA A 286 -35.75 -15.55 -13.58
CA ALA A 286 -34.30 -15.65 -13.63
C ALA A 286 -33.63 -14.33 -13.22
N LEU A 287 -34.13 -13.19 -13.70
CA LEU A 287 -33.67 -11.86 -13.29
C LEU A 287 -33.87 -11.62 -11.78
N LEU A 288 -35.05 -11.93 -11.27
CA LEU A 288 -35.38 -11.78 -9.85
C LEU A 288 -34.51 -12.67 -8.95
N ASN A 289 -34.24 -13.91 -9.37
CA ASN A 289 -33.33 -14.81 -8.66
C ASN A 289 -31.90 -14.29 -8.69
N ASN A 290 -31.43 -13.75 -9.82
CA ASN A 290 -30.11 -13.12 -9.92
C ASN A 290 -30.01 -11.84 -9.08
N CYS A 291 -31.12 -11.10 -8.93
CA CYS A 291 -31.23 -9.95 -8.05
C CYS A 291 -31.62 -10.32 -6.60
N GLY A 292 -31.66 -11.61 -6.27
CA GLY A 292 -32.01 -12.19 -4.96
C GLY A 292 -33.35 -11.76 -4.37
N ILE A 293 -34.31 -11.38 -5.21
CA ILE A 293 -35.71 -11.24 -4.83
C ILE A 293 -36.34 -12.62 -4.94
N THR A 294 -36.28 -13.41 -3.86
CA THR A 294 -37.17 -14.55 -3.71
C THR A 294 -38.58 -14.01 -3.48
N ILE A 295 -39.46 -14.12 -4.48
CA ILE A 295 -40.88 -13.90 -4.27
C ILE A 295 -41.37 -15.05 -3.39
N GLY A 296 -41.58 -14.76 -2.11
CA GLY A 296 -42.29 -15.63 -1.15
C GLY A 296 -43.79 -15.39 -1.17
#